data_AF-A0A0C3J9F6-F1
#
_entry.id   AF-A0A0C3J9F6-F1
#
_cell.length_a   1.000
_cell.length_b   1.000
_cell.length_c   1.000
_cell.angle_alpha   90.00
_cell.angle_beta   90.00
_cell.angle_gamma   90.00
#
_symmetry.space_group_name_H-M   'P 1'
#
loop_
_entity.id
_entity.type
_entity.pdbx_description
1 polymer ?
#
loop_
_entity_poly.entity_id
_entity_poly.type
_entity_poly.pdbx_seq_one_letter_code
_entity_poly.pdbx_strand_id
1 'polypeptide(L)' 'QNVLCAVNVQHNCVDSKCTKLSGHAIQQEWTVTRQIKHVIQHEPTQKYLLNAFSIHNYSFIHAVILPSL' A
#
# COMPACT_ATOMS: atom_id res chain seq x y z
N GLN A 1 -7.29 14.80 -18.46
CA GLN A 1 -6.65 13.48 -18.71
C GLN A 1 -7.50 12.44 -18.01
N ASN A 2 -8.09 11.48 -18.73
CA ASN A 2 -9.03 10.51 -18.14
C ASN A 2 -8.24 9.33 -17.55
N VAL A 3 -8.36 9.07 -16.26
CA VAL A 3 -7.75 7.91 -15.59
C VAL A 3 -8.64 6.69 -15.87
N LEU A 4 -8.09 5.69 -16.58
CA LEU A 4 -8.83 4.49 -16.98
C LEU A 4 -8.98 3.46 -15.86
N CYS A 5 -7.95 3.31 -15.02
CA CYS A 5 -7.93 2.39 -13.88
C CYS A 5 -6.90 2.85 -12.85
N ALA A 6 -7.18 2.63 -11.57
CA ALA A 6 -6.27 2.91 -10.46
C ALA A 6 -6.04 1.61 -9.68
N VAL A 7 -4.79 1.23 -9.47
CA VAL A 7 -4.45 -0.02 -8.78
C VAL A 7 -3.77 0.28 -7.45
N ASN A 8 -4.05 -0.54 -6.45
CA ASN A 8 -3.44 -0.44 -5.13
C ASN A 8 -2.27 -1.43 -5.06
N VAL A 9 -1.06 -0.91 -5.22
CA VAL A 9 0.17 -1.68 -5.10
C VAL A 9 0.67 -1.53 -3.67
N GLN A 10 0.83 -2.64 -2.97
CA GLN A 10 1.29 -2.69 -1.58
C GLN A 10 2.62 -3.43 -1.51
N HIS A 11 3.51 -3.04 -0.60
CA HIS A 11 4.78 -3.75 -0.41
C HIS A 11 4.54 -5.11 0.25
N ASN A 12 5.17 -6.16 -0.29
CA ASN A 12 5.09 -7.49 0.29
C ASN A 12 6.04 -7.58 1.50
N CYS A 13 5.56 -7.09 2.64
CA CYS A 13 6.34 -7.01 3.87
C CYS A 13 6.70 -8.40 4.43
N VAL A 14 5.82 -9.39 4.22
CA VAL A 14 6.00 -10.76 4.71
C VAL A 14 7.20 -11.41 4.02
N ASP A 15 7.21 -11.43 2.68
CA ASP A 15 8.30 -12.06 1.93
C ASP A 15 9.59 -11.23 1.94
N SER A 16 9.48 -9.95 2.24
CA SER A 16 10.62 -9.03 2.40
C SER A 16 11.13 -8.99 3.84
N LYS A 17 10.49 -9.69 4.77
CA LYS A 17 10.85 -9.74 6.20
C LYS A 17 10.99 -8.36 6.84
N CYS A 18 10.10 -7.43 6.50
CA CYS A 18 10.11 -6.09 7.08
C CYS A 18 9.62 -6.16 8.53
N THR A 19 10.56 -6.13 9.48
CA THR A 19 10.26 -6.22 10.93
C THR A 19 10.58 -4.94 11.69
N LYS A 20 11.37 -4.04 11.10
CA LYS A 20 11.73 -2.76 11.71
C LYS A 20 10.52 -1.84 11.73
N LEU A 21 10.39 -1.09 12.82
CA LEU A 21 9.40 -0.03 12.96
C LEU A 21 10.11 1.32 13.00
N SER A 22 9.48 2.32 12.40
CA SER A 22 9.92 3.71 12.39
C SER A 22 8.83 4.58 12.99
N GLY A 23 9.21 5.48 13.89
CA GLY A 23 8.29 6.43 14.53
C GLY A 23 8.06 7.64 13.63
N HIS A 24 6.81 7.94 13.32
CA HIS A 24 6.41 9.13 12.58
C HIS A 24 5.48 9.99 13.43
N ALA A 25 5.79 11.29 13.53
CA ALA A 25 4.87 12.24 14.15
C ALA A 25 3.56 12.29 13.35
N ILE A 26 2.44 12.20 14.05
CA ILE A 26 1.12 12.33 13.43
C ILE A 26 0.86 13.81 13.20
N GLN A 27 0.45 14.15 11.98
CA GLN A 27 -0.06 15.48 11.63
C GLN A 27 -1.57 15.38 11.45
N GLN A 28 -2.30 16.37 11.98
CA GLN A 28 -3.74 16.54 11.78
C GLN A 28 -3.98 17.96 11.31
N GLU A 29 -4.70 18.12 10.21
CA GLU A 29 -5.01 19.45 9.62
C GLU A 29 -3.77 20.35 9.53
N TRP A 30 -2.65 19.78 9.04
CA TRP A 30 -1.35 20.46 8.90
C TRP A 30 -0.64 20.83 10.21
N THR A 31 -1.23 20.54 11.37
CA THR A 31 -0.61 20.76 12.67
C THR A 31 0.07 19.48 13.16
N VAL A 32 1.36 19.59 13.53
CA VAL A 32 2.09 18.50 14.16
C VAL A 32 1.51 18.24 15.55
N THR A 33 1.06 17.02 15.79
CA THR A 33 0.57 16.60 17.10
C THR A 33 1.72 16.05 17.95
N ARG A 34 1.45 15.84 19.25
CA ARG A 34 2.37 15.11 20.13
C ARG A 34 2.30 13.59 19.97
N GLN A 35 1.45 13.09 19.08
CA GLN A 35 1.26 11.65 18.89
C GLN A 35 2.27 11.11 17.88
N ILE A 36 2.81 9.92 18.18
CA ILE A 36 3.73 9.19 17.31
C ILE A 36 3.03 7.91 16.86
N LYS A 37 3.01 7.64 15.57
CA LYS A 37 2.63 6.33 15.02
C LYS A 37 3.88 5.54 14.65
N HIS A 38 3.87 4.26 14.98
CA HIS A 38 4.90 3.34 14.51
C HIS A 38 4.46 2.77 13.15
N VAL A 39 5.31 2.91 12.14
CA VAL A 39 5.07 2.42 10.77
C VAL A 39 6.16 1.42 10.42
N ILE A 40 5.80 0.35 9.71
CA ILE A 40 6.77 -0.62 9.20
C ILE A 40 7.77 0.09 8.31
N GLN A 41 9.05 -0.04 8.65
CA GLN A 41 10.14 0.38 7.79
C GLN A 41 10.39 -0.73 6.77
N HIS A 42 10.06 -0.46 5.50
CA HIS A 42 10.24 -1.41 4.43
C HIS A 42 11.74 -1.62 4.13
N GLU A 43 12.12 -2.88 3.96
CA GLU A 43 13.40 -3.23 3.36
C GLU A 43 13.37 -2.88 1.86
N PRO A 44 14.50 -2.49 1.25
CA PRO A 44 14.56 -1.97 -0.12
C PRO A 44 14.46 -3.09 -1.18
N THR A 45 13.41 -3.90 -1.09
CA THR A 45 13.12 -5.02 -2.00
C THR A 45 12.07 -4.63 -3.03
N GLN A 46 12.14 -5.22 -4.22
CA GLN A 46 11.17 -4.99 -5.29
C GLN A 46 10.01 -6.01 -5.25
N LYS A 47 9.55 -6.38 -4.04
CA LYS A 47 8.45 -7.34 -3.86
C LYS A 47 7.16 -6.59 -3.52
N TYR A 48 6.16 -6.72 -4.38
CA TYR A 48 4.89 -6.02 -4.23
C TYR A 48 3.71 -6.95 -4.46
N LEU A 49 2.58 -6.61 -3.84
CA LEU A 49 1.29 -7.26 -4.01
C LEU A 49 0.33 -6.27 -4.65
N LEU A 50 -0.43 -6.73 -5.63
CA LEU A 50 -1.54 -5.99 -6.20
C LEU A 50 -2.80 -6.31 -5.41
N ASN A 51 -3.29 -5.34 -4.64
CA ASN A 51 -4.52 -5.49 -3.90
C ASN A 51 -5.72 -5.16 -4.81
N ALA A 52 -6.21 -6.18 -5.51
CA ALA A 52 -7.39 -6.04 -6.36
C ALA A 52 -8.68 -5.80 -5.56
N PHE A 53 -8.80 -6.39 -4.36
CA PHE A 53 -10.05 -6.45 -3.61
C PHE A 53 -10.36 -5.21 -2.76
N SER A 54 -9.35 -4.41 -2.39
CA SER A 54 -9.50 -3.27 -1.47
C SER A 54 -9.90 -1.96 -2.17
N ILE A 55 -10.33 -1.99 -3.43
CA ILE A 55 -10.70 -0.79 -4.19
C ILE A 55 -12.09 -0.93 -4.80
N HIS A 56 -12.83 0.18 -4.84
CA HIS A 56 -14.13 0.28 -5.49
C HIS A 56 -14.14 -0.06 -7.00
N ASN A 57 -12.98 -0.27 -7.62
CA ASN A 57 -12.82 -0.64 -9.03
C ASN A 57 -12.31 -2.10 -9.22
N TYR A 58 -12.46 -2.96 -8.20
CA TYR A 58 -12.13 -4.38 -8.27
C TYR A 58 -12.63 -5.06 -9.55
N SER A 59 -13.86 -4.74 -9.98
CA SER A 59 -14.45 -5.31 -11.21
C SER A 59 -13.61 -5.02 -12.46
N PHE A 60 -13.08 -3.81 -12.59
CA PHE A 60 -12.20 -3.42 -13.70
C PHE A 60 -10.83 -4.08 -13.60
N ILE A 61 -10.28 -4.18 -12.39
CA ILE A 61 -8.99 -4.82 -12.14
C ILE A 61 -9.07 -6.33 -12.42
N HIS A 62 -10.12 -7.00 -11.94
CA HIS A 62 -10.36 -8.42 -12.14
C HIS A 62 -10.63 -8.76 -13.62
N ALA A 63 -11.24 -7.86 -14.38
CA ALA A 63 -11.46 -8.08 -15.82
C ALA A 63 -10.16 -8.08 -16.64
N VAL A 64 -9.08 -7.46 -16.13
CA VAL A 64 -7.79 -7.34 -16.83
C VAL A 64 -6.69 -8.24 -16.24
N ILE A 65 -6.84 -8.71 -15.01
CA ILE A 65 -6.01 -9.80 -14.45
C ILE A 65 -6.53 -11.10 -15.08
N LEU A 66 -5.72 -11.75 -15.91
CA LEU A 66 -6.08 -12.98 -16.63
C LEU A 66 -6.61 -14.06 -15.66
N PRO A 67 -7.57 -14.93 -16.05
CA PRO A 67 -8.21 -15.92 -15.17
C PRO A 67 -7.31 -17.06 -14.65
N SER A 68 -5.99 -16.93 -14.71
CA SER A 68 -5.05 -18.05 -14.52
C SER A 68 -4.02 -17.81 -13.40
N LEU A 69 -4.44 -17.17 -12.31
CA LEU A 69 -3.69 -17.13 -11.05
C LEU A 69 -4.57 -17.64 -9.91
#